data_AF-A0A1J5QE11-F1
#
_entry.id   AF-A0A1J5QE11-F1
#
_cell.length_a   1.000
_cell.length_b   1.000
_cell.length_c   1.000
_cell.angle_alpha   90.00
_cell.angle_beta   90.00
_cell.angle_gamma   90.00
#
_symmetry.space_group_name_H-M   'P 1'
#
loop_
_entity.id
_entity.type
_entity.pdbx_description
1 polymer ?
#
loop_
_entity_poly.entity_id
_entity_poly.type
_entity_poly.pdbx_seq_one_letter_code
_entity_poly.pdbx_strand_id
1 'polypeptide(L)' 'MPVLSGTELIGWLDPKRVGKTLTIANCAFDAGNDEKMATAIAQAAKWVGAESIQIDRAHTPSALSSLRKLTSR' A
#
# COMPACT_ATOMS: atom_id res chain seq x y z
N MET A 1 7.94 0.92 -7.36
CA MET A 1 7.05 -0.03 -8.07
C MET A 1 5.74 0.66 -8.43
N PRO A 2 5.33 0.71 -9.70
CA PRO A 2 4.05 1.28 -10.10
C PRO A 2 2.87 0.41 -9.65
N VAL A 3 1.74 1.03 -9.31
CA VAL A 3 0.49 0.36 -8.98
C VAL A 3 -0.54 0.70 -10.04
N LEU A 4 -1.17 -0.33 -10.60
CA LEU A 4 -2.17 -0.19 -11.65
C LEU A 4 -3.55 -0.59 -11.15
N SER A 5 -4.57 0.11 -11.64
CA SER A 5 -5.97 -0.30 -11.56
C SER A 5 -6.51 -0.51 -12.96
N GLY A 6 -6.55 -1.75 -13.42
CA GLY A 6 -6.78 -2.03 -14.84
C GLY A 6 -5.63 -1.52 -15.69
N THR A 7 -5.90 -0.57 -16.58
CA THR A 7 -4.91 0.07 -17.47
C THR A 7 -4.37 1.40 -16.95
N GLU A 8 -4.89 1.88 -15.81
CA GLU A 8 -4.55 3.19 -15.23
C GLU A 8 -3.44 3.06 -14.19
N LEU A 9 -2.43 3.94 -14.25
CA LEU A 9 -1.43 4.12 -13.20
C LEU A 9 -2.03 4.95 -12.06
N ILE A 10 -2.21 4.33 -10.89
CA ILE A 10 -2.85 4.98 -9.74
C ILE A 10 -1.86 5.41 -8.66
N GLY A 11 -0.59 5.05 -8.76
CA GLY A 11 0.43 5.47 -7.80
C GLY A 11 1.69 4.62 -7.80
N TRP A 12 2.51 4.86 -6.79
CA TRP A 12 3.83 4.27 -6.62
C TRP A 12 4.04 3.80 -5.19
N LEU A 13 4.63 2.62 -5.06
CA LEU A 13 5.03 2.00 -3.81
C LEU A 13 6.50 1.65 -3.81
N ASP A 14 7.12 1.68 -2.64
CA ASP A 14 8.43 1.10 -2.38
C ASP A 14 8.28 -0.13 -1.46
N PRO A 15 7.84 -1.28 -1.99
CA PRO A 15 7.54 -2.47 -1.19
C PRO A 15 8.79 -3.30 -0.92
N LYS A 16 8.89 -3.82 0.30
CA LYS A 16 9.90 -4.79 0.72
C LYS A 16 9.28 -5.79 1.68
N ARG A 17 9.56 -7.09 1.50
CA ARG A 17 9.20 -8.10 2.49
C ARG A 17 10.30 -8.21 3.54
N VAL A 18 9.95 -8.03 4.81
CA VAL A 18 10.83 -8.22 5.96
C VAL A 18 10.21 -9.31 6.83
N GLY A 19 10.77 -10.52 6.76
CA GLY A 19 10.19 -11.70 7.41
C GLY A 19 8.77 -11.98 6.90
N LYS A 20 7.79 -11.84 7.79
CA LYS A 20 6.35 -11.99 7.49
C LYS A 20 5.61 -10.66 7.30
N THR A 21 6.33 -9.54 7.25
CA THR A 21 5.72 -8.21 7.08
C THR A 21 6.01 -7.66 5.69
N LEU A 22 4.98 -7.16 5.01
CA LEU A 22 5.12 -6.31 3.84
C LEU A 22 5.31 -4.87 4.32
N THR A 23 6.54 -4.37 4.21
CA THR A 23 6.89 -2.99 4.53
C THR A 23 6.84 -2.14 3.27
N ILE A 24 6.20 -0.98 3.37
CA ILE A 24 6.13 0.03 2.30
C ILE A 24 6.82 1.27 2.83
N ALA A 25 8.06 1.50 2.39
CA ALA A 25 8.88 2.61 2.88
C ALA A 25 8.36 3.97 2.40
N ASN A 26 7.78 4.00 1.19
CA ASN A 26 7.15 5.16 0.59
C ASN A 26 5.91 4.75 -0.21
N CYS A 27 4.86 5.56 -0.09
CA CYS A 27 3.62 5.43 -0.82
C CYS A 27 3.17 6.80 -1.35
N ALA A 28 2.94 6.91 -2.65
CA ALA A 28 2.51 8.13 -3.32
C ALA A 28 1.39 7.82 -4.32
N PHE A 29 0.25 8.51 -4.17
CA PHE A 29 -0.90 8.44 -5.06
C PHE A 29 -1.79 9.66 -4.87
N ASP A 30 -2.55 9.99 -5.91
CA ASP A 30 -3.50 11.11 -5.90
C ASP A 30 -4.72 10.82 -5.02
N ALA A 31 -5.31 11.87 -4.47
CA ALA A 31 -6.51 11.77 -3.65
C ALA A 31 -7.66 11.06 -4.40
N GLY A 32 -8.42 10.21 -3.71
CA GLY A 32 -9.51 9.44 -4.30
C GLY A 32 -9.12 8.04 -4.77
N ASN A 33 -7.83 7.70 -4.78
CA ASN A 33 -7.34 6.33 -5.03
C ASN A 33 -7.10 5.52 -3.74
N ASP A 34 -7.53 6.03 -2.59
CA ASP A 34 -7.33 5.44 -1.27
C ASP A 34 -7.74 3.95 -1.18
N GLU A 35 -8.95 3.61 -1.61
CA GLU A 35 -9.46 2.23 -1.55
C GLU A 35 -8.77 1.31 -2.56
N LYS A 36 -8.49 1.82 -3.77
CA LYS A 36 -7.78 1.08 -4.80
C LYS A 36 -6.36 0.75 -4.33
N MET A 37 -5.67 1.73 -3.74
CA MET A 37 -4.33 1.55 -3.19
C MET A 37 -4.34 0.58 -2.01
N ALA A 38 -5.29 0.71 -1.09
CA ALA A 38 -5.44 -0.21 0.03
C ALA A 38 -5.65 -1.66 -0.44
N THR A 39 -6.50 -1.85 -1.44
CA THR A 39 -6.77 -3.17 -2.05
C THR A 39 -5.51 -3.75 -2.70
N ALA A 40 -4.79 -2.95 -3.49
CA ALA A 40 -3.56 -3.38 -4.15
C ALA A 40 -2.49 -3.81 -3.13
N ILE A 41 -2.33 -3.07 -2.03
CA ILE A 41 -1.38 -3.39 -0.97
C ILE A 41 -1.77 -4.70 -0.26
N ALA A 42 -3.05 -4.90 0.05
CA ALA A 42 -3.53 -6.12 0.68
C ALA A 42 -3.33 -7.35 -0.22
N GLN A 43 -3.58 -7.21 -1.53
CA GLN A 43 -3.32 -8.28 -2.50
C GLN A 43 -1.83 -8.59 -2.61
N ALA A 44 -0.98 -7.55 -2.67
CA ALA A 44 0.46 -7.73 -2.70
C ALA A 44 0.96 -8.47 -1.45
N ALA A 45 0.44 -8.14 -0.26
CA ALA A 45 0.77 -8.84 0.98
C ALA A 45 0.41 -10.33 0.88
N LYS A 46 -0.78 -10.65 0.38
CA LYS A 46 -1.23 -12.03 0.18
C LYS A 46 -0.32 -12.78 -0.80
N TRP A 47 0.08 -12.17 -1.92
CA TRP A 47 0.93 -12.81 -2.92
C TRP A 47 2.33 -13.14 -2.39
N VAL A 48 2.89 -12.27 -1.56
CA VAL A 48 4.24 -12.50 -0.99
C VAL A 48 4.21 -13.29 0.32
N GLY A 49 3.03 -13.73 0.78
CA GLY A 49 2.86 -14.47 2.02
C GLY A 49 3.16 -13.64 3.28
N ALA A 50 2.90 -12.33 3.23
CA ALA A 50 2.99 -11.47 4.40
C ALA A 50 1.72 -11.57 5.26
N GLU A 51 1.90 -11.67 6.58
CA GLU A 51 0.84 -11.71 7.59
C GLU A 51 0.53 -10.31 8.16
N SER A 52 1.46 -9.37 8.02
CA SER A 52 1.31 -8.00 8.49
C SER A 52 1.74 -7.00 7.42
N ILE A 53 1.23 -5.78 7.50
CA ILE A 53 1.55 -4.68 6.60
C ILE A 53 2.02 -3.51 7.44
N GLN A 54 3.13 -2.88 7.04
CA GLN A 54 3.65 -1.67 7.67
C GLN A 54 3.90 -0.62 6.60
N ILE A 55 3.51 0.63 6.87
CA ILE A 55 3.65 1.75 5.94
C ILE A 55 4.35 2.88 6.69
N ASP A 56 5.55 3.24 6.25
CA ASP A 56 6.41 4.19 6.97
C ASP A 56 6.10 5.62 6.57
N ARG A 57 5.97 5.89 5.26
CA ARG A 57 5.67 7.22 4.72
C ARG A 57 4.62 7.15 3.63
N ALA A 58 3.55 7.93 3.80
CA ALA A 58 2.57 8.20 2.76
C ALA A 58 2.55 9.71 2.48
N HIS A 59 2.63 10.08 1.21
CA HIS A 59 2.89 11.45 0.78
C HIS A 59 1.63 12.32 0.62
N THR A 60 0.47 11.83 1.05
CA THR A 60 -0.78 12.61 1.15
C THR A 60 -1.50 12.35 2.49
N PRO A 61 -2.06 13.37 3.17
CA PRO A 61 -2.73 13.18 4.46
C PRO A 61 -3.97 12.26 4.41
N SER A 62 -4.72 12.29 3.30
CA SER A 62 -5.86 11.39 3.07
C SER A 62 -5.40 9.92 3.03
N ALA A 63 -4.30 9.66 2.32
CA ALA A 63 -3.74 8.31 2.17
C ALA A 63 -3.41 7.65 3.50
N LEU A 64 -2.81 8.40 4.44
CA LEU A 64 -2.43 7.86 5.76
C LEU A 64 -3.62 7.33 6.55
N SER A 65 -4.78 7.98 6.47
CA SER A 65 -5.97 7.62 7.24
C SER A 65 -6.60 6.32 6.73
N SER A 66 -6.65 6.16 5.41
CA SER A 66 -7.18 4.96 4.73
C SER A 66 -6.26 3.76 4.93
N LEU A 67 -4.94 3.98 4.87
CA LEU A 67 -3.93 2.93 4.99
C LEU A 67 -3.74 2.42 6.43
N ARG A 68 -3.92 3.26 7.45
CA ARG A 68 -3.89 2.85 8.87
C ARG A 68 -4.88 1.74 9.21
N LYS A 69 -5.99 1.62 8.49
CA LYS A 69 -6.97 0.54 8.68
C LYS A 69 -6.41 -0.84 8.33
N LEU A 70 -5.40 -0.90 7.46
CA LEU A 70 -4.75 -2.15 7.05
C LEU A 70 -3.68 -2.62 8.04
N THR A 71 -3.05 -1.69 8.77
CA THR A 71 -1.93 -1.97 9.68
C THR A 71 -2.38 -2.44 11.06
N SER A 72 -3.64 -2.24 11.42
CA SER A 72 -4.20 -2.53 12.75
C SER A 72 -4.92 -3.88 12.87
N ARG A 73 -4.62 -4.85 12.00
CA ARG A 73 -5.17 -6.22 12.08
C ARG A 73 -4.27 -7.13 12.89
#